data_AF-A0AA39XBR1-F1
#
_entry.id   AF-A0AA39XBR1-F1
#
_cell.length_a   1.000
_cell.length_b   1.000
_cell.length_c   1.000
_cell.angle_alpha   90.00
_cell.angle_beta   90.00
_cell.angle_gamma   90.00
#
_symmetry.space_group_name_H-M   'P 1'
#
loop_
_entity.id
_entity.type
_entity.pdbx_description
1 polymer ?
#
loop_
_entity_poly.entity_id
_entity_poly.type
_entity_poly.pdbx_seq_one_letter_code
_entity_poly.pdbx_strand_id
1 'polypeptide(L)'
;MVAKWPRHSPNYEDLLNDREHFRDHILVAVDFECVDHVGNALSEGDKVSEVGLAWFDPRAENPTWNLETTYTGKPPEYYVGKAIHVRHCVIDTWKTFTPKTCPASFHKDGHRSQKSHTSAPYNAYFHQTDIFAKDVAITKMKTVFSDLIKSKRTSDEIAEGTHRSLLFLFWDARLENKVFAEWGIWNHIDNIRDLNGNTIQIDILDLQRWGPIKKKWSHYSQAPARLAFPACGLHFPDDYNDQPIVFHNASNDAWAEIMVFIRLIRLPNEEAYKDWMSHSGGLDLVDLSWTTGTIYEANVKLGKKMENEYLKALN
;
A
#
# COMPACT_ATOMS: atom_id res chain seq x y z
N MET A 1 -20.78 4.23 7.14
CA MET A 1 -21.06 2.96 6.42
C MET A 1 -20.11 2.91 5.25
N VAL A 2 -19.13 2.00 5.29
CA VAL A 2 -18.12 1.92 4.24
C VAL A 2 -18.67 1.14 3.04
N ALA A 3 -18.73 1.78 1.88
CA ALA A 3 -19.20 1.14 0.66
C ALA A 3 -18.07 0.29 0.07
N LYS A 4 -18.36 -0.99 -0.21
CA LYS A 4 -17.49 -1.81 -1.05
C LYS A 4 -17.80 -1.49 -2.50
N TRP A 5 -16.80 -1.00 -3.24
CA TRP A 5 -17.00 -0.69 -4.65
C TRP A 5 -17.39 -1.96 -5.43
N PRO A 6 -18.44 -1.91 -6.28
CA PRO A 6 -18.91 -3.09 -7.00
C PRO A 6 -17.80 -3.68 -7.88
N ARG A 7 -17.83 -5.01 -8.00
CA ARG A 7 -16.90 -5.73 -8.89
C ARG A 7 -17.40 -5.55 -10.32
N HIS A 8 -16.98 -4.48 -10.98
CA HIS A 8 -17.36 -4.22 -12.37
C HIS A 8 -16.88 -5.32 -13.32
N SER A 9 -17.53 -5.39 -14.49
CA SER A 9 -17.08 -6.23 -15.59
C SER A 9 -15.68 -5.74 -16.03
N PRO A 10 -14.79 -6.64 -16.49
CA PRO A 10 -13.39 -6.26 -16.68
C PRO A 10 -13.13 -5.84 -18.14
N ASN A 11 -13.88 -4.87 -18.63
CA ASN A 11 -13.66 -4.25 -19.94
C ASN A 11 -13.02 -2.85 -19.75
N TYR A 12 -12.62 -2.24 -20.86
CA TYR A 12 -11.96 -0.93 -20.81
C TYR A 12 -12.92 0.22 -20.43
N GLU A 13 -14.20 0.11 -20.77
CA GLU A 13 -15.22 1.09 -20.40
C GLU A 13 -15.43 1.16 -18.88
N ASP A 14 -15.43 0.01 -18.20
CA ASP A 14 -15.51 -0.08 -16.74
C ASP A 14 -14.29 0.56 -16.07
N LEU A 15 -13.09 0.40 -16.65
CA LEU A 15 -11.87 1.08 -16.19
C LEU A 15 -11.98 2.61 -16.33
N LEU A 16 -12.61 3.11 -17.40
CA LEU A 16 -12.89 4.53 -17.57
C LEU A 16 -13.94 5.04 -16.58
N ASN A 17 -14.96 4.23 -16.26
CA ASN A 17 -15.94 4.56 -15.23
C ASN A 17 -15.30 4.65 -13.84
N ASP A 18 -14.43 3.69 -13.51
CA ASP A 18 -13.62 3.73 -12.28
C ASP A 18 -12.75 5.00 -12.27
N ARG A 19 -12.12 5.34 -13.40
CA ARG A 19 -11.29 6.56 -13.54
C ARG A 19 -12.08 7.81 -13.19
N GLU A 20 -13.26 7.97 -13.77
CA GLU A 20 -14.08 9.16 -13.52
C GLU A 20 -14.65 9.20 -12.11
N HIS A 21 -15.06 8.06 -11.55
CA HIS A 21 -15.57 7.99 -10.18
C HIS A 21 -14.49 8.34 -9.15
N PHE A 22 -13.27 7.82 -9.34
CA PHE A 22 -12.17 8.01 -8.39
C PHE A 22 -11.28 9.24 -8.67
N ARG A 23 -11.53 10.01 -9.73
CA ARG A 23 -10.67 11.11 -10.19
C ARG A 23 -10.32 12.16 -9.13
N ASP A 24 -11.18 12.33 -8.13
CA ASP A 24 -11.02 13.34 -7.09
C ASP A 24 -10.78 12.77 -5.69
N HIS A 25 -10.83 11.44 -5.55
CA HIS A 25 -10.57 10.75 -4.30
C HIS A 25 -9.09 10.86 -3.94
N ILE A 26 -8.81 11.05 -2.65
CA ILE A 26 -7.46 10.82 -2.12
C ILE A 26 -7.28 9.30 -2.04
N LEU A 27 -6.28 8.79 -2.75
CA LEU A 27 -5.95 7.37 -2.75
C LEU A 27 -5.16 7.08 -1.48
N VAL A 28 -5.56 6.06 -0.74
CA VAL A 28 -4.91 5.65 0.52
C VAL A 28 -4.70 4.15 0.47
N ALA A 29 -3.47 3.68 0.59
CA ALA A 29 -3.16 2.26 0.76
C ALA A 29 -2.61 2.02 2.16
N VAL A 30 -3.07 0.93 2.77
CA VAL A 30 -2.54 0.46 4.06
C VAL A 30 -2.25 -1.02 3.93
N ASP A 31 -1.05 -1.39 4.32
CA ASP A 31 -0.64 -2.78 4.43
C ASP A 31 -0.15 -3.05 5.85
N PHE A 32 -0.46 -4.23 6.36
CA PHE A 32 0.01 -4.70 7.66
C PHE A 32 0.76 -6.01 7.50
N GLU A 33 1.97 -6.06 8.03
CA GLU A 33 2.67 -7.33 8.23
C GLU A 33 2.40 -7.82 9.66
N CYS A 34 2.24 -9.14 9.81
CA CYS A 34 1.90 -9.79 11.07
C CYS A 34 2.90 -10.88 11.45
N VAL A 35 3.08 -11.09 12.76
CA VAL A 35 3.86 -12.20 13.29
C VAL A 35 3.00 -13.46 13.40
N ASP A 36 2.67 -14.08 12.27
CA ASP A 36 1.63 -15.14 12.19
C ASP A 36 1.89 -16.39 13.05
N HIS A 37 3.14 -16.70 13.34
CA HIS A 37 3.53 -17.92 14.05
C HIS A 37 3.23 -17.88 15.57
N VAL A 38 2.85 -16.73 16.13
CA VAL A 38 2.43 -16.63 17.55
C VAL A 38 1.05 -17.23 17.81
N GLY A 39 0.37 -17.74 16.77
CA GLY A 39 -0.86 -18.51 16.87
C GLY A 39 -2.07 -17.69 17.31
N ASN A 40 -3.15 -18.36 17.73
CA ASN A 40 -4.43 -17.72 18.08
C ASN A 40 -4.48 -17.10 19.48
N ALA A 41 -3.33 -16.98 20.17
CA ALA A 41 -3.27 -16.42 21.52
C ALA A 41 -3.47 -14.89 21.54
N LEU A 42 -3.23 -14.23 20.40
CA LEU A 42 -3.35 -12.79 20.19
C LEU A 42 -4.43 -12.50 19.14
N SER A 43 -5.06 -11.32 19.23
CA SER A 43 -5.92 -10.82 18.16
C SER A 43 -5.08 -10.47 16.92
N GLU A 44 -5.71 -10.30 15.75
CA GLU A 44 -4.94 -9.96 14.54
C GLU A 44 -4.23 -8.61 14.69
N GLY A 45 -4.90 -7.62 15.29
CA GLY A 45 -4.34 -6.32 15.60
C GLY A 45 -3.20 -6.33 16.64
N ASP A 46 -3.10 -7.36 17.48
CA ASP A 46 -1.98 -7.56 18.41
C ASP A 46 -0.76 -8.23 17.74
N LYS A 47 -0.98 -8.93 16.63
CA LYS A 47 0.09 -9.59 15.85
C LYS A 47 0.79 -8.66 14.86
N VAL A 48 0.22 -7.49 14.58
CA VAL A 48 0.78 -6.53 13.61
C VAL A 48 2.18 -6.12 14.02
N SER A 49 3.18 -6.48 13.21
CA SER A 49 4.58 -6.09 13.36
C SER A 49 4.93 -4.82 12.62
N GLU A 50 4.26 -4.53 11.50
CA GLU A 50 4.55 -3.38 10.66
C GLU A 50 3.27 -2.69 10.21
N VAL A 51 3.36 -1.38 10.02
CA VAL A 51 2.31 -0.58 9.37
C VAL A 51 2.95 0.15 8.20
N GLY A 52 2.48 -0.17 7.00
CA GLY A 52 2.70 0.60 5.80
C GLY A 52 1.50 1.50 5.54
N LEU A 53 1.76 2.78 5.32
CA LEU A 53 0.71 3.73 4.93
C LEU A 53 1.23 4.56 3.77
N ALA A 54 0.52 4.53 2.65
CA ALA A 54 0.79 5.38 1.52
C ALA A 54 -0.45 6.19 1.14
N TRP A 55 -0.27 7.39 0.60
CA TRP A 55 -1.37 8.16 0.03
C TRP A 55 -0.93 9.04 -1.14
N PHE A 56 -1.88 9.30 -2.03
CA PHE A 56 -1.74 10.20 -3.17
C PHE A 56 -2.95 11.12 -3.24
N ASP A 57 -2.73 12.44 -3.13
CA ASP A 57 -3.78 13.44 -3.32
C ASP A 57 -3.70 14.00 -4.76
N PRO A 58 -4.73 13.76 -5.58
CA PRO A 58 -4.74 14.24 -6.96
C PRO A 58 -4.86 15.76 -7.12
N ARG A 59 -5.03 16.51 -6.02
CA ARG A 59 -5.05 17.99 -6.00
C ARG A 59 -3.79 18.63 -5.40
N ALA A 60 -2.74 17.87 -5.09
CA ALA A 60 -1.47 18.43 -4.59
C ALA A 60 -0.78 19.36 -5.64
N GLU A 61 0.41 19.90 -5.36
CA GLU A 61 1.06 20.90 -6.24
C GLU A 61 1.79 20.31 -7.48
N ASN A 62 1.76 18.99 -7.69
CA ASN A 62 2.16 18.33 -8.97
C ASN A 62 1.40 16.99 -9.28
N PRO A 63 0.08 16.96 -9.51
CA PRO A 63 -0.67 15.72 -9.71
C PRO A 63 -1.67 15.88 -10.85
N THR A 64 -1.20 15.81 -12.09
CA THR A 64 -2.14 15.76 -13.20
C THR A 64 -2.51 14.30 -13.46
N TRP A 65 -3.74 13.93 -13.08
CA TRP A 65 -4.43 12.75 -13.64
C TRP A 65 -4.34 12.73 -15.19
N ASN A 66 -4.23 13.93 -15.79
CA ASN A 66 -4.06 14.19 -17.21
C ASN A 66 -2.62 14.66 -17.53
N LEU A 67 -1.63 13.77 -17.48
CA LEU A 67 -0.31 14.06 -18.07
C LEU A 67 -0.35 13.75 -19.56
N GLU A 68 -0.91 14.66 -20.36
CA GLU A 68 -0.62 14.75 -21.80
C GLU A 68 0.72 15.47 -22.09
N THR A 69 1.39 15.98 -21.05
CA THR A 69 2.58 16.84 -21.23
C THR A 69 3.81 16.28 -20.52
N THR A 70 4.75 15.81 -21.34
CA THR A 70 6.15 15.52 -21.05
C THR A 70 6.90 16.82 -20.70
N TYR A 71 6.65 17.39 -19.52
CA TYR A 71 7.30 18.64 -19.12
C TYR A 71 8.80 18.50 -18.81
N THR A 72 9.35 17.28 -18.71
CA THR A 72 10.72 17.12 -18.18
C THR A 72 11.49 15.86 -18.63
N GLY A 73 11.14 15.26 -19.77
CA GLY A 73 11.91 14.13 -20.35
C GLY A 73 11.86 12.81 -19.57
N LYS A 74 11.08 12.72 -18.49
CA LYS A 74 10.75 11.46 -17.77
C LYS A 74 9.27 11.11 -18.00
N PRO A 75 8.91 9.80 -17.96
CA PRO A 75 7.53 9.37 -18.14
C PRO A 75 6.64 9.85 -16.98
N PRO A 76 5.32 10.04 -17.19
CA PRO A 76 4.36 10.48 -16.18
C PRO A 76 4.45 9.74 -14.83
N GLU A 77 4.72 8.46 -14.88
CA GLU A 77 4.82 7.54 -13.74
C GLU A 77 5.94 7.89 -12.78
N TYR A 78 7.03 8.47 -13.28
CA TYR A 78 8.12 8.96 -12.44
C TYR A 78 7.61 10.03 -11.45
N TYR A 79 6.82 10.99 -11.95
CA TYR A 79 6.28 12.07 -11.13
C TYR A 79 5.21 11.58 -10.17
N VAL A 80 4.36 10.67 -10.64
CA VAL A 80 3.32 10.10 -9.79
C VAL A 80 3.93 9.27 -8.67
N GLY A 81 4.88 8.39 -8.98
CA GLY A 81 5.58 7.58 -7.98
C GLY A 81 6.22 8.44 -6.89
N LYS A 82 6.85 9.55 -7.27
CA LYS A 82 7.46 10.52 -6.35
C LYS A 82 6.44 11.33 -5.53
N ALA A 83 5.24 11.55 -6.06
CA ALA A 83 4.16 12.27 -5.39
C ALA A 83 3.40 11.42 -4.37
N ILE A 84 3.57 10.10 -4.37
CA ILE A 84 3.02 9.21 -3.35
C ILE A 84 3.78 9.46 -2.04
N HIS A 85 3.06 9.90 -1.03
CA HIS A 85 3.59 10.03 0.31
C HIS A 85 3.54 8.68 1.01
N VAL A 86 4.62 8.31 1.70
CA VAL A 86 4.72 7.02 2.39
C VAL A 86 5.13 7.25 3.85
N ARG A 87 4.57 6.44 4.74
CA ARG A 87 5.01 6.26 6.12
C ARG A 87 5.20 4.77 6.38
N HIS A 88 6.17 4.48 7.22
CA HIS A 88 6.49 3.14 7.66
C HIS A 88 6.76 3.15 9.16
N CYS A 89 6.10 2.28 9.91
CA CYS A 89 6.52 2.00 11.27
C CYS A 89 6.55 0.51 11.58
N VAL A 90 7.52 0.14 12.41
CA VAL A 90 7.59 -1.16 13.06
C VAL A 90 7.02 -1.00 14.47
N ILE A 91 6.16 -1.92 14.88
CA ILE A 91 5.58 -1.94 16.21
C ILE A 91 6.66 -2.38 17.21
N ASP A 92 6.89 -1.56 18.24
CA ASP A 92 8.02 -1.71 19.19
C ASP A 92 8.10 -3.09 19.82
N THR A 93 6.95 -3.69 20.16
CA THR A 93 6.84 -5.06 20.69
C THR A 93 7.48 -6.11 19.78
N TRP A 94 7.43 -5.90 18.47
CA TRP A 94 7.91 -6.83 17.43
C TRP A 94 9.18 -6.35 16.74
N LYS A 95 9.80 -5.24 17.18
CA LYS A 95 10.93 -4.61 16.46
C LYS A 95 12.14 -5.52 16.25
N THR A 96 12.33 -6.49 17.14
CA THR A 96 13.42 -7.44 17.05
C THR A 96 13.10 -8.64 16.17
N PHE A 97 11.91 -8.74 15.58
CA PHE A 97 11.54 -9.80 14.63
C PHE A 97 11.98 -9.37 13.23
N THR A 98 13.11 -9.91 12.79
CA THR A 98 13.72 -9.68 11.48
C THR A 98 13.84 -11.03 10.76
N PRO A 99 14.19 -11.07 9.46
CA PRO A 99 14.38 -12.35 8.79
C PRO A 99 15.46 -13.27 9.44
N LYS A 100 16.33 -12.74 10.31
CA LYS A 100 17.34 -13.53 11.03
C LYS A 100 16.97 -13.93 12.46
N THR A 101 15.98 -13.27 13.05
CA THR A 101 15.65 -13.45 14.47
C THR A 101 14.25 -14.04 14.64
N CYS A 102 13.40 -13.96 13.61
CA CYS A 102 12.10 -14.59 13.60
C CYS A 102 12.26 -16.13 13.70
N PRO A 103 11.68 -16.79 14.72
CA PRO A 103 11.72 -18.25 14.85
C PRO A 103 11.14 -18.97 13.62
N ALA A 104 10.13 -18.37 12.99
CA ALA A 104 9.49 -18.94 11.81
C ALA A 104 10.41 -19.05 10.59
N SER A 105 11.43 -18.19 10.50
CA SER A 105 12.42 -18.22 9.41
C SER A 105 13.31 -19.46 9.46
N PHE A 106 13.31 -20.23 10.56
CA PHE A 106 14.17 -21.40 10.78
C PHE A 106 13.43 -22.74 10.88
N HIS A 107 12.10 -22.80 10.69
CA HIS A 107 11.37 -24.07 10.66
C HIS A 107 11.77 -24.89 9.42
N LYS A 108 12.78 -25.75 9.58
CA LYS A 108 13.36 -26.62 8.55
C LYS A 108 12.77 -28.04 8.51
N ASP A 109 11.79 -28.36 9.35
CA ASP A 109 11.36 -29.75 9.53
C ASP A 109 10.19 -30.16 8.62
N GLY A 110 10.56 -30.52 7.38
CA GLY A 110 10.33 -31.89 6.90
C GLY A 110 8.96 -32.31 6.34
N HIS A 111 7.84 -31.64 6.64
CA HIS A 111 6.53 -32.12 6.12
C HIS A 111 5.63 -30.99 5.58
N ARG A 112 5.57 -30.91 4.24
CA ARG A 112 4.59 -30.18 3.42
C ARG A 112 4.50 -28.66 3.67
N SER A 113 5.19 -27.91 2.81
CA SER A 113 4.81 -26.57 2.30
C SER A 113 4.72 -25.38 3.26
N GLN A 114 5.44 -25.34 4.38
CA GLN A 114 5.53 -24.09 5.15
C GLN A 114 6.63 -23.19 4.56
N LYS A 115 6.19 -22.19 3.79
CA LYS A 115 7.04 -21.15 3.19
C LYS A 115 7.86 -20.48 4.30
N SER A 116 9.16 -20.28 4.06
CA SER A 116 9.98 -19.40 4.89
C SER A 116 9.26 -18.06 5.08
N HIS A 117 9.09 -17.61 6.32
CA HIS A 117 8.59 -16.28 6.60
C HIS A 117 9.55 -15.24 5.99
N THR A 118 9.10 -14.53 4.98
CA THR A 118 9.86 -13.53 4.22
C THR A 118 9.67 -12.12 4.78
N SER A 119 9.66 -11.94 6.11
CA SER A 119 9.54 -10.59 6.69
C SER A 119 10.73 -9.72 6.30
N ALA A 120 10.46 -8.50 5.83
CA ALA A 120 11.49 -7.53 5.49
C ALA A 120 11.25 -6.13 6.13
N PRO A 121 11.06 -6.04 7.47
CA PRO A 121 10.67 -4.80 8.17
C PRO A 121 11.62 -3.63 7.99
N TYR A 122 12.87 -3.90 7.63
CA TYR A 122 13.91 -2.89 7.57
C TYR A 122 14.42 -2.68 6.13
N ASN A 123 13.59 -3.02 5.15
CA ASN A 123 13.88 -2.90 3.72
C ASN A 123 13.01 -1.83 3.03
N ALA A 124 12.41 -0.91 3.79
CA ALA A 124 11.62 0.19 3.23
C ALA A 124 12.48 1.10 2.31
N TYR A 125 11.94 1.47 1.15
CA TYR A 125 12.59 2.33 0.14
C TYR A 125 12.10 3.78 0.19
N PHE A 126 10.84 3.98 0.56
CA PHE A 126 10.15 5.26 0.38
C PHE A 126 10.07 6.10 1.67
N HIS A 127 10.39 5.50 2.82
CA HIS A 127 10.35 6.18 4.12
C HIS A 127 11.42 5.61 5.05
N GLN A 128 12.00 6.47 5.90
CA GLN A 128 12.86 6.00 6.99
C GLN A 128 11.99 5.42 8.11
N THR A 129 12.17 4.14 8.40
CA THR A 129 11.36 3.36 9.34
C THR A 129 11.39 3.97 10.73
N ASP A 130 10.20 4.27 11.25
CA ASP A 130 10.00 4.64 12.64
C ASP A 130 9.72 3.39 13.50
N ILE A 131 10.02 3.47 14.80
CA ILE A 131 9.62 2.44 15.77
C ILE A 131 8.67 3.09 16.77
N PHE A 132 7.44 2.57 16.86
CA PHE A 132 6.41 3.11 17.75
C PHE A 132 5.73 2.01 18.55
N ALA A 133 5.29 2.36 19.77
CA ALA A 133 4.30 1.55 20.46
C ALA A 133 3.01 1.49 19.63
N LYS A 134 2.27 0.37 19.71
CA LYS A 134 1.03 0.13 18.95
C LYS A 134 0.04 1.29 19.02
N ASP A 135 -0.25 1.79 20.22
CA ASP A 135 -1.23 2.88 20.40
C ASP A 135 -0.79 4.20 19.76
N VAL A 136 0.52 4.44 19.70
CA VAL A 136 1.10 5.61 19.02
C VAL A 136 0.96 5.46 17.51
N ALA A 137 1.18 4.26 16.97
CA ALA A 137 0.96 3.97 15.55
C ALA A 137 -0.52 4.18 15.17
N ILE A 138 -1.45 3.62 15.95
CA ILE A 138 -2.91 3.79 15.76
C ILE A 138 -3.28 5.28 15.76
N THR A 139 -2.80 6.02 16.76
CA THR A 139 -3.09 7.46 16.88
C THR A 139 -2.57 8.23 15.66
N LYS A 140 -1.33 7.96 15.24
CA LYS A 140 -0.73 8.60 14.05
C LYS A 140 -1.50 8.28 12.78
N MET A 141 -1.97 7.04 12.58
CA MET A 141 -2.81 6.69 11.43
C MET A 141 -4.12 7.47 11.43
N LYS A 142 -4.82 7.52 12.57
CA LYS A 142 -6.07 8.29 12.73
C LYS A 142 -5.87 9.77 12.42
N THR A 143 -4.75 10.35 12.90
CA THR A 143 -4.38 11.73 12.57
C THR A 143 -4.17 11.92 11.07
N VAL A 144 -3.42 11.02 10.41
CA VAL A 144 -3.23 11.13 8.95
C VAL A 144 -4.56 11.14 8.23
N PHE A 145 -5.48 10.20 8.51
CA PHE A 145 -6.78 10.18 7.84
C PHE A 145 -7.61 11.45 8.12
N SER A 146 -7.57 11.98 9.34
CA SER A 146 -8.23 13.24 9.70
C SER A 146 -7.64 14.47 9.02
N ASP A 147 -6.35 14.46 8.70
CA ASP A 147 -5.68 15.54 8.01
C ASP A 147 -5.92 15.48 6.50
N LEU A 148 -5.88 14.28 5.91
CA LEU A 148 -6.11 14.06 4.47
C LEU A 148 -7.47 14.59 4.03
N ILE A 149 -8.53 14.27 4.76
CA ILE A 149 -9.88 14.71 4.38
C ILE A 149 -10.06 16.23 4.43
N LYS A 150 -9.15 16.96 5.09
CA LYS A 150 -9.16 18.42 5.19
C LYS A 150 -8.17 19.08 4.22
N SER A 151 -7.31 18.31 3.56
CA SER A 151 -6.25 18.83 2.71
C SER A 151 -6.77 19.28 1.35
N LYS A 152 -6.15 20.35 0.82
CA LYS A 152 -6.35 20.83 -0.56
C LYS A 152 -7.84 20.97 -0.95
N ARG A 153 -8.65 21.43 0.02
CA ARG A 153 -10.05 21.78 -0.17
C ARG A 153 -10.18 23.11 -0.91
N THR A 154 -11.20 23.22 -1.76
CA THR A 154 -11.57 24.47 -2.41
C THR A 154 -12.12 25.47 -1.39
N SER A 155 -12.21 26.75 -1.77
CA SER A 155 -12.84 27.76 -0.92
C SER A 155 -14.29 27.42 -0.56
N ASP A 156 -15.03 26.85 -1.50
CA ASP A 156 -16.44 26.46 -1.30
C ASP A 156 -16.53 25.26 -0.34
N GLU A 157 -15.69 24.24 -0.52
CA GLU A 157 -15.62 23.09 0.41
C GLU A 157 -15.25 23.53 1.83
N ILE A 158 -14.38 24.54 1.98
CA ILE A 158 -14.06 25.10 3.30
C ILE A 158 -15.25 25.85 3.88
N ALA A 159 -15.94 26.68 3.09
CA ALA A 159 -17.10 27.45 3.52
C ALA A 159 -18.28 26.56 3.95
N GLU A 160 -18.50 25.47 3.21
CA GLU A 160 -19.53 24.47 3.46
C GLU A 160 -19.10 23.41 4.48
N GLY A 161 -17.82 23.40 4.87
CA GLY A 161 -17.24 22.40 5.77
C GLY A 161 -17.21 20.98 5.20
N THR A 162 -17.32 20.86 3.87
CA THR A 162 -17.22 19.62 3.12
C THR A 162 -15.83 19.02 3.28
N HIS A 163 -15.78 17.69 3.45
CA HIS A 163 -14.54 16.91 3.54
C HIS A 163 -14.24 16.23 2.22
N ARG A 164 -12.95 16.01 1.92
CA ARG A 164 -12.52 15.23 0.75
C ARG A 164 -12.84 13.74 0.91
N SER A 165 -13.16 13.08 -0.19
CA SER A 165 -13.42 11.64 -0.23
C SER A 165 -12.13 10.82 -0.20
N LEU A 166 -12.18 9.63 0.42
CA LEU A 166 -11.05 8.69 0.49
C LEU A 166 -11.38 7.40 -0.27
N LEU A 167 -10.41 6.89 -1.04
CA LEU A 167 -10.43 5.53 -1.57
C LEU A 167 -9.35 4.71 -0.85
N PHE A 168 -9.77 3.74 -0.05
CA PHE A 168 -8.87 2.75 0.53
C PHE A 168 -8.60 1.64 -0.48
N LEU A 169 -7.33 1.49 -0.83
CA LEU A 169 -6.79 0.40 -1.64
C LEU A 169 -6.17 -0.64 -0.70
N PHE A 170 -6.52 -1.90 -0.94
CA PHE A 170 -5.93 -3.04 -0.24
C PHE A 170 -5.60 -4.14 -1.26
N TRP A 171 -4.46 -4.81 -1.14
CA TRP A 171 -4.19 -5.99 -1.98
C TRP A 171 -5.11 -7.16 -1.63
N ASP A 172 -5.30 -7.47 -0.34
CA ASP A 172 -6.29 -8.44 0.16
C ASP A 172 -6.90 -7.95 1.47
N ALA A 173 -8.01 -7.21 1.36
CA ALA A 173 -8.63 -6.46 2.44
C ALA A 173 -9.04 -7.26 3.70
N ARG A 174 -8.86 -8.59 3.75
CA ARG A 174 -9.29 -9.43 4.88
C ARG A 174 -8.57 -9.10 6.17
N LEU A 175 -7.25 -8.92 6.11
CA LEU A 175 -6.44 -8.60 7.29
C LEU A 175 -6.71 -7.16 7.73
N GLU A 176 -6.64 -6.22 6.78
CA GLU A 176 -6.79 -4.77 7.04
C GLU A 176 -8.16 -4.47 7.63
N ASN A 177 -9.23 -5.11 7.13
CA ASN A 177 -10.57 -4.92 7.71
C ASN A 177 -10.65 -5.38 9.16
N LYS A 178 -10.00 -6.49 9.54
CA LYS A 178 -9.98 -6.96 10.93
C LYS A 178 -9.18 -6.01 11.81
N VAL A 179 -7.97 -5.66 11.39
CA VAL A 179 -7.09 -4.76 12.13
C VAL A 179 -7.74 -3.38 12.29
N PHE A 180 -8.35 -2.81 11.24
CA PHE A 180 -9.05 -1.53 11.32
C PHE A 180 -10.24 -1.57 12.29
N ALA A 181 -10.96 -2.69 12.35
CA ALA A 181 -12.05 -2.86 13.31
C ALA A 181 -11.51 -2.93 14.75
N GLU A 182 -10.49 -3.77 15.00
CA GLU A 182 -9.87 -3.95 16.31
C GLU A 182 -9.20 -2.66 16.83
N TRP A 183 -8.52 -1.91 15.96
CA TRP A 183 -7.87 -0.64 16.29
C TRP A 183 -8.83 0.55 16.32
N GLY A 184 -10.12 0.32 16.03
CA GLY A 184 -11.15 1.35 15.99
C GLY A 184 -10.89 2.43 14.94
N ILE A 185 -10.22 2.09 13.84
CA ILE A 185 -9.99 2.98 12.70
C ILE A 185 -11.30 3.23 11.96
N TRP A 186 -12.08 2.20 11.67
CA TRP A 186 -13.39 2.38 11.02
C TRP A 186 -14.30 3.28 11.83
N ASN A 187 -14.39 3.03 13.14
CA ASN A 187 -15.16 3.88 14.06
C ASN A 187 -14.65 5.32 14.10
N HIS A 188 -13.33 5.54 14.00
CA HIS A 188 -12.78 6.90 13.95
C HIS A 188 -13.27 7.63 12.69
N ILE A 189 -13.12 7.02 11.52
CA ILE A 189 -13.49 7.65 10.25
C ILE A 189 -15.02 7.81 10.14
N ASP A 190 -15.79 6.79 10.51
CA ASP A 190 -17.26 6.81 10.53
C ASP A 190 -17.85 7.83 11.52
N ASN A 191 -17.06 8.43 12.42
CA ASN A 191 -17.49 9.48 13.34
C ASN A 191 -17.11 10.89 12.90
N ILE A 192 -16.39 11.04 11.79
CA ILE A 192 -16.11 12.36 11.23
C ILE A 192 -17.34 12.85 10.46
N ARG A 193 -17.75 14.08 10.74
CA ARG A 193 -18.92 14.74 10.16
C ARG A 193 -18.51 16.04 9.48
N ASP A 194 -19.15 16.36 8.35
CA ASP A 194 -19.14 17.71 7.79
C ASP A 194 -20.06 18.65 8.60
N LEU A 195 -20.14 19.94 8.23
CA LEU A 195 -21.00 20.91 8.91
C LEU A 195 -22.50 20.61 8.76
N ASN A 196 -22.88 19.80 7.76
CA ASN A 196 -24.24 19.39 7.49
C ASN A 196 -24.61 18.07 8.21
N GLY A 197 -23.67 17.48 8.97
CA GLY A 197 -23.87 16.21 9.66
C GLY A 197 -23.74 14.98 8.75
N ASN A 198 -23.26 15.12 7.51
CA ASN A 198 -22.98 14.00 6.62
C ASN A 198 -21.68 13.32 7.01
N THR A 199 -21.61 12.01 6.77
CA THR A 199 -20.37 11.25 6.87
C THR A 199 -19.49 11.50 5.66
N ILE A 200 -18.17 11.34 5.82
CA ILE A 200 -17.23 11.37 4.70
C ILE A 200 -17.58 10.23 3.73
N GLN A 201 -17.46 10.49 2.42
CA GLN A 201 -17.50 9.44 1.42
C GLN A 201 -16.20 8.62 1.47
N ILE A 202 -16.35 7.32 1.74
CA ILE A 202 -15.26 6.36 1.83
C ILE A 202 -15.59 5.17 0.95
N ASP A 203 -14.74 4.92 -0.03
CA ASP A 203 -14.79 3.73 -0.86
C ASP A 203 -13.65 2.78 -0.46
N ILE A 204 -13.91 1.47 -0.51
CA ILE A 204 -12.87 0.44 -0.38
C ILE A 204 -12.79 -0.35 -1.69
N LEU A 205 -11.57 -0.51 -2.20
CA LEU A 205 -11.24 -1.37 -3.32
C LEU A 205 -10.21 -2.44 -2.92
N ASP A 206 -10.65 -3.69 -3.00
CA ASP A 206 -9.80 -4.88 -2.88
C ASP A 206 -9.20 -5.18 -4.28
N LEU A 207 -7.93 -4.84 -4.48
CA LEU A 207 -7.24 -4.90 -5.77
C LEU A 207 -7.16 -6.32 -6.31
N GLN A 208 -6.95 -7.33 -5.46
CA GLN A 208 -6.92 -8.73 -5.89
C GLN A 208 -8.27 -9.22 -6.43
N ARG A 209 -9.36 -8.55 -6.04
CA ARG A 209 -10.73 -8.85 -6.50
C ARG A 209 -11.28 -7.83 -7.49
N TRP A 210 -10.54 -6.76 -7.78
CA TRP A 210 -10.90 -5.75 -8.76
C TRP A 210 -10.93 -6.37 -10.17
N GLY A 211 -11.89 -5.95 -10.99
CA GLY A 211 -12.24 -6.58 -12.27
C GLY A 211 -11.02 -6.86 -13.17
N PRO A 212 -10.21 -5.84 -13.51
CA PRO A 212 -9.03 -6.01 -14.37
C PRO A 212 -8.04 -7.07 -13.86
N ILE A 213 -7.63 -6.95 -12.59
CA ILE A 213 -6.67 -7.86 -11.95
C ILE A 213 -7.25 -9.27 -11.87
N LYS A 214 -8.48 -9.41 -11.36
CA LYS A 214 -9.15 -10.71 -11.25
C LYS A 214 -9.29 -11.40 -12.60
N LYS A 215 -9.55 -10.67 -13.69
CA LYS A 215 -9.68 -11.24 -15.03
C LYS A 215 -8.35 -11.77 -15.56
N LYS A 216 -7.27 -10.99 -15.46
CA LYS A 216 -5.94 -11.36 -15.98
C LYS A 216 -5.41 -12.63 -15.31
N TRP A 217 -5.72 -12.83 -14.04
CA TRP A 217 -5.32 -14.01 -13.26
C TRP A 217 -6.51 -14.90 -12.85
N SER A 218 -7.53 -14.99 -13.70
CA SER A 218 -8.78 -15.73 -13.41
C SER A 218 -8.60 -17.24 -13.15
N HIS A 219 -7.47 -17.82 -13.57
CA HIS A 219 -7.08 -19.20 -13.28
C HIS A 219 -6.52 -19.40 -11.87
N TYR A 220 -6.21 -18.32 -11.15
CA TYR A 220 -5.87 -18.36 -9.73
C TYR A 220 -7.10 -18.07 -8.89
N SER A 221 -7.19 -18.67 -7.69
CA SER A 221 -8.23 -18.32 -6.71
C SER A 221 -8.14 -16.86 -6.25
N GLN A 222 -6.92 -16.32 -6.28
CA GLN A 222 -6.52 -14.99 -5.86
C GLN A 222 -5.34 -14.55 -6.74
N ALA A 223 -5.39 -13.34 -7.31
CA ALA A 223 -4.28 -12.80 -8.07
C ALA A 223 -3.03 -12.67 -7.17
N PRO A 224 -1.93 -13.38 -7.49
CA PRO A 224 -0.74 -13.34 -6.65
C PRO A 224 0.02 -12.02 -6.86
N ALA A 225 0.35 -11.30 -5.77
CA ALA A 225 1.10 -10.04 -5.81
C ALA A 225 2.38 -10.16 -6.65
N ARG A 226 3.08 -11.29 -6.49
CA ARG A 226 4.29 -11.63 -7.25
C ARG A 226 4.17 -11.68 -8.76
N LEU A 227 2.96 -11.79 -9.31
CA LEU A 227 2.72 -11.72 -10.75
C LEU A 227 2.08 -10.39 -11.15
N ALA A 228 1.27 -9.81 -10.27
CA ALA A 228 0.51 -8.62 -10.61
C ALA A 228 1.31 -7.33 -10.52
N PHE A 229 2.15 -7.18 -9.50
CA PHE A 229 3.03 -6.02 -9.37
C PHE A 229 4.01 -5.90 -10.55
N PRO A 230 4.69 -6.98 -10.99
CA PRO A 230 5.61 -6.91 -12.14
C PRO A 230 4.89 -6.67 -13.45
N ALA A 231 3.69 -7.23 -13.63
CA ALA A 231 2.85 -6.90 -14.78
C ALA A 231 2.46 -5.42 -14.83
N CYS A 232 2.58 -4.67 -13.74
CA CYS A 232 2.38 -3.22 -13.69
C CYS A 232 3.69 -2.42 -13.79
N GLY A 233 4.83 -3.09 -14.03
CA GLY A 233 6.15 -2.49 -14.11
C GLY A 233 6.86 -2.34 -12.77
N LEU A 234 6.39 -3.02 -11.71
CA LEU A 234 6.99 -3.02 -10.38
C LEU A 234 7.78 -4.32 -10.18
N HIS A 235 9.09 -4.28 -10.44
CA HIS A 235 9.91 -5.49 -10.47
C HIS A 235 10.36 -5.98 -9.09
N PHE A 236 10.43 -7.31 -8.95
CA PHE A 236 11.08 -8.03 -7.86
C PHE A 236 12.59 -8.08 -8.06
N PRO A 237 13.40 -8.12 -6.98
CA PRO A 237 14.79 -8.48 -7.07
C PRO A 237 14.90 -9.96 -7.47
N ASP A 238 15.43 -10.23 -8.67
CA ASP A 238 16.18 -11.46 -8.89
C ASP A 238 17.70 -11.17 -9.02
N ASP A 239 18.12 -9.94 -9.34
CA ASP A 239 19.54 -9.56 -9.40
C ASP A 239 19.83 -8.15 -8.86
N TYR A 240 20.87 -8.07 -8.02
CA TYR A 240 21.14 -7.04 -7.01
C TYR A 240 21.82 -5.75 -7.51
N ASN A 241 21.64 -5.33 -8.78
CA ASN A 241 22.42 -4.20 -9.32
C ASN A 241 21.64 -2.93 -9.69
N ASP A 242 20.31 -2.96 -9.78
CA ASP A 242 19.50 -1.76 -10.03
C ASP A 242 18.24 -1.72 -9.13
N GLN A 243 18.46 -1.45 -7.84
CA GLN A 243 17.49 -1.11 -6.76
C GLN A 243 16.02 -1.57 -6.95
N PRO A 244 15.73 -2.89 -6.98
CA PRO A 244 14.36 -3.40 -7.00
C PRO A 244 13.64 -3.20 -5.66
N ILE A 245 12.31 -3.00 -5.68
CA ILE A 245 11.48 -2.89 -4.47
C ILE A 245 11.47 -4.24 -3.75
N VAL A 246 11.84 -4.26 -2.47
CA VAL A 246 11.73 -5.46 -1.62
C VAL A 246 10.32 -5.53 -1.05
N PHE A 247 9.49 -6.40 -1.61
CA PHE A 247 8.15 -6.71 -1.08
C PHE A 247 8.22 -7.51 0.22
N HIS A 248 7.10 -7.59 0.94
CA HIS A 248 7.03 -8.02 2.35
C HIS A 248 7.63 -6.99 3.33
N ASN A 249 7.66 -5.74 2.89
CA ASN A 249 7.79 -4.59 3.76
C ASN A 249 6.52 -3.78 3.58
N ALA A 250 5.80 -3.53 4.68
CA ALA A 250 4.44 -3.01 4.58
C ALA A 250 4.37 -1.66 3.82
N SER A 251 5.38 -0.80 3.96
CA SER A 251 5.38 0.49 3.27
C SER A 251 5.68 0.42 1.78
N ASN A 252 6.51 -0.54 1.37
CA ASN A 252 6.78 -0.79 -0.04
C ASN A 252 5.52 -1.36 -0.73
N ASP A 253 4.84 -2.27 -0.05
CA ASP A 253 3.61 -2.91 -0.52
C ASP A 253 2.48 -1.87 -0.64
N ALA A 254 2.29 -1.01 0.38
CA ALA A 254 1.32 0.09 0.32
C ALA A 254 1.61 1.09 -0.82
N TRP A 255 2.88 1.45 -1.05
CA TRP A 255 3.24 2.30 -2.20
C TRP A 255 2.92 1.61 -3.53
N ALA A 256 3.22 0.31 -3.63
CA ALA A 256 2.99 -0.48 -4.83
C ALA A 256 1.49 -0.62 -5.16
N GLU A 257 0.63 -0.77 -4.15
CA GLU A 257 -0.83 -0.82 -4.34
C GLU A 257 -1.37 0.46 -5.00
N ILE A 258 -0.96 1.63 -4.52
CA ILE A 258 -1.32 2.92 -5.15
C ILE A 258 -0.81 2.95 -6.59
N MET A 259 0.46 2.58 -6.80
CA MET A 259 1.07 2.63 -8.12
C MET A 259 0.36 1.69 -9.11
N VAL A 260 0.02 0.46 -8.70
CA VAL A 260 -0.76 -0.50 -9.50
C VAL A 260 -2.09 0.10 -9.92
N PHE A 261 -2.85 0.65 -8.97
CA PHE A 261 -4.14 1.25 -9.26
C PHE A 261 -4.02 2.38 -10.28
N ILE A 262 -3.10 3.33 -10.05
CA ILE A 262 -2.87 4.47 -10.94
C ILE A 262 -2.43 4.00 -12.33
N ARG A 263 -1.57 3.00 -12.41
CA ARG A 263 -1.04 2.50 -13.70
C ARG A 263 -2.12 1.87 -14.55
N LEU A 264 -3.00 1.10 -13.92
CA LEU A 264 -4.11 0.49 -14.64
C LEU A 264 -5.15 1.53 -15.04
N ILE A 265 -5.59 2.40 -14.13
CA ILE A 265 -6.65 3.38 -14.41
C ILE A 265 -6.24 4.46 -15.43
N ARG A 266 -4.95 4.58 -15.71
CA ARG A 266 -4.37 5.52 -16.69
C ARG A 266 -3.96 4.88 -18.01
N LEU A 267 -4.30 3.61 -18.25
CA LEU A 267 -4.12 3.02 -19.57
C LEU A 267 -4.81 3.89 -20.64
N PRO A 268 -4.12 4.25 -21.73
CA PRO A 268 -4.57 5.33 -22.61
C PRO A 268 -5.72 4.95 -23.55
N ASN A 269 -5.82 3.66 -23.91
CA ASN A 269 -6.81 3.16 -24.86
C ASN A 269 -7.07 1.66 -24.65
N GLU A 270 -8.08 1.15 -25.36
CA GLU A 270 -8.49 -0.24 -25.29
C GLU A 270 -7.39 -1.20 -25.80
N GLU A 271 -6.58 -0.78 -26.76
CA GLU A 271 -5.44 -1.57 -27.27
C GLU A 271 -4.40 -1.80 -26.19
N ALA A 272 -3.98 -0.76 -25.46
CA ALA A 272 -3.05 -0.87 -24.34
C ALA A 272 -3.62 -1.73 -23.21
N TYR A 273 -4.93 -1.63 -22.95
CA TYR A 273 -5.62 -2.51 -22.00
C TYR A 273 -5.62 -3.97 -22.45
N LYS A 274 -5.93 -4.24 -23.73
CA LYS A 274 -5.90 -5.60 -24.30
C LYS A 274 -4.50 -6.19 -24.30
N ASP A 275 -3.49 -5.40 -24.62
CA ASP A 275 -2.08 -5.80 -24.57
C ASP A 275 -1.68 -6.16 -23.14
N TRP A 276 -1.95 -5.28 -22.17
CA TRP A 276 -1.72 -5.57 -20.76
C TRP A 276 -2.49 -6.82 -20.29
N MET A 277 -3.73 -7.01 -20.72
CA MET A 277 -4.54 -8.18 -20.38
C MET A 277 -4.00 -9.50 -20.96
N SER A 278 -3.14 -9.44 -21.98
CA SER A 278 -2.57 -10.64 -22.61
C SER A 278 -1.66 -11.41 -21.66
N HIS A 279 -1.39 -12.69 -21.96
CA HIS A 279 -0.59 -13.55 -21.09
C HIS A 279 0.86 -13.08 -20.94
N SER A 280 1.44 -12.48 -21.98
CA SER A 280 2.80 -11.92 -22.01
C SER A 280 2.84 -10.42 -21.72
N GLY A 281 1.69 -9.76 -21.69
CA GLY A 281 1.59 -8.32 -21.52
C GLY A 281 1.95 -7.86 -20.12
N GLY A 282 2.66 -6.73 -20.06
CA GLY A 282 3.04 -6.02 -18.86
C GLY A 282 3.33 -4.56 -19.19
N LEU A 283 3.37 -3.71 -18.19
CA LEU A 283 3.70 -2.29 -18.37
C LEU A 283 5.20 -2.05 -18.18
N ASP A 284 5.72 -0.99 -18.80
CA ASP A 284 7.12 -0.59 -18.69
C ASP A 284 7.59 -0.39 -17.25
N LEU A 285 8.88 -0.52 -16.96
CA LEU A 285 9.39 -0.31 -15.62
C LEU A 285 9.08 1.08 -15.07
N VAL A 286 8.67 1.16 -13.80
CA VAL A 286 8.58 2.45 -13.11
C VAL A 286 9.98 2.93 -12.76
N ASP A 287 10.32 4.15 -13.20
CA ASP A 287 11.59 4.78 -12.86
C ASP A 287 11.59 5.26 -11.39
N LEU A 288 12.43 4.61 -10.58
CA LEU A 288 12.63 4.89 -9.16
C LEU A 288 13.94 5.63 -8.88
N SER A 289 14.59 6.23 -9.88
CA SER A 289 15.86 6.95 -9.70
C SER A 289 15.78 8.17 -8.76
N TRP A 290 14.56 8.59 -8.39
CA TRP A 290 14.32 9.60 -7.37
C TRP A 290 14.41 9.07 -5.94
N THR A 291 14.37 7.75 -5.73
CA THR A 291 14.58 7.14 -4.42
C THR A 291 16.06 7.18 -4.07
N THR A 292 16.37 7.62 -2.85
CA THR A 292 17.76 7.73 -2.39
C THR A 292 18.18 6.46 -1.70
N GLY A 293 19.29 5.84 -2.14
CA GLY A 293 19.88 4.69 -1.44
C GLY A 293 20.15 4.94 0.05
N THR A 294 20.28 6.20 0.47
CA THR A 294 20.43 6.59 1.88
C THR A 294 19.25 6.18 2.77
N ILE A 295 18.01 6.17 2.26
CA ILE A 295 16.84 5.72 3.04
C ILE A 295 16.94 4.22 3.29
N TYR A 296 17.15 3.45 2.22
CA TYR A 296 17.30 2.00 2.29
C TYR A 296 18.48 1.61 3.21
N GLU A 297 19.64 2.24 3.04
CA GLU A 297 20.82 2.00 3.89
C GLU A 297 20.56 2.33 5.37
N ALA A 298 19.85 3.44 5.65
CA ALA A 298 19.47 3.79 7.02
C ALA A 298 18.54 2.74 7.64
N ASN A 299 17.58 2.24 6.89
CA ASN A 299 16.66 1.19 7.32
C ASN A 299 17.40 -0.13 7.56
N VAL A 300 18.25 -0.57 6.63
CA VAL A 300 19.08 -1.78 6.81
C VAL A 300 20.00 -1.67 8.02
N LYS A 301 20.56 -0.49 8.28
CA LYS A 301 21.38 -0.22 9.47
C LYS A 301 20.55 -0.32 10.76
N LEU A 302 19.31 0.18 10.75
CA LEU A 302 18.38 0.02 11.87
C LEU A 302 18.06 -1.46 12.11
N GLY A 303 17.77 -2.23 11.06
CA GLY A 303 17.52 -3.67 11.17
C GLY A 303 18.68 -4.43 11.81
N LYS A 304 19.92 -4.16 11.37
CA LYS A 304 21.14 -4.73 12.00
C LYS A 304 21.26 -4.36 13.47
N LYS A 305 20.87 -3.14 13.86
CA LYS A 305 20.86 -2.72 15.27
C LYS A 305 19.87 -3.56 16.08
N MET A 306 18.65 -3.78 15.56
CA MET A 306 17.62 -4.58 16.24
C MET A 306 18.01 -6.05 16.35
N GLU A 307 18.65 -6.62 15.32
CA GLU A 307 19.25 -7.96 15.37
C GLU A 307 20.26 -8.09 16.51
N ASN A 308 21.14 -7.09 16.66
CA ASN A 308 22.14 -7.08 17.74
C ASN A 308 21.50 -6.91 19.13
N GLU A 309 20.42 -6.14 19.25
CA GLU A 309 19.66 -6.03 20.51
C GLU A 309 19.03 -7.36 20.91
N TYR A 310 18.45 -8.09 19.96
CA TYR A 310 17.93 -9.44 20.19
C TYR A 310 19.02 -10.40 20.68
N LEU A 311 20.17 -10.45 20.00
CA LEU A 311 21.29 -11.32 20.38
C LEU A 311 21.86 -10.98 21.77
N LYS A 312 21.83 -9.70 22.17
CA LYS A 312 22.24 -9.30 23.53
C LYS A 312 21.26 -9.77 24.60
N ALA A 313 19.96 -9.79 24.31
CA ALA A 313 18.94 -10.23 25.26
C ALA A 313 18.96 -11.76 25.51
N LEU A 314 19.59 -12.54 24.63
CA LEU A 314 19.73 -13.98 24.77
C LEU A 314 20.95 -14.42 25.61
N ASN A 315 21.88 -13.50 25.90
CA ASN A 315 23.11 -13.76 26.67
C ASN A 315 23.01 -13.15 28.07
#